data_AF-A0A9P8BJZ5-F1
#
_entry.id   AF-A0A9P8BJZ5-F1
#
_cell.length_a   1.000
_cell.length_b   1.000
_cell.length_c   1.000
_cell.angle_alpha   90.00
_cell.angle_beta   90.00
_cell.angle_gamma   90.00
#
_symmetry.space_group_name_H-M   'P 1'
#
loop_
_entity.id
_entity.type
_entity.pdbx_description
1 polymer ?
#
loop_
_entity_poly.entity_id
_entity_poly.type
_entity_poly.pdbx_seq_one_letter_code
_entity_poly.pdbx_strand_id
1 'polypeptide(L)'
;MRHSIRCLCFWLEYRGQGVKSFAVHPGAVLTDLSSGLANWLPNGKTEVFTQSSELSAWTYVRLTSGSEDWLSGRFVDVTADLDELAKLKTKIVEQDALKNRLALPV
;
A
#
# COMPACT_ATOMS: atom_id res chain seq x y z
N MET A 1 -10.01 -0.25 -1.56
CA MET A 1 -10.25 -1.71 -1.67
C MET A 1 -10.22 -2.27 -3.11
N ARG A 2 -10.88 -1.67 -4.12
CA ARG A 2 -10.89 -2.21 -5.51
C ARG A 2 -9.49 -2.34 -6.16
N HIS A 3 -8.58 -1.43 -5.84
CA HIS A 3 -7.21 -1.43 -6.39
C HIS A 3 -6.39 -2.63 -5.88
N SER A 4 -6.52 -2.96 -4.60
CA SER A 4 -5.74 -4.03 -3.97
C SER A 4 -6.07 -5.43 -4.49
N ILE A 5 -7.32 -5.67 -4.91
CA ILE A 5 -7.73 -6.94 -5.53
C ILE A 5 -7.12 -7.08 -6.93
N ARG A 6 -7.09 -6.00 -7.72
CA ARG A 6 -6.45 -6.01 -9.05
C ARG A 6 -4.94 -6.26 -8.96
N CYS A 7 -4.25 -5.66 -8.01
CA CYS A 7 -2.83 -5.94 -7.79
C CYS A 7 -2.58 -7.40 -7.42
N LEU A 8 -3.48 -8.03 -6.67
CA LEU A 8 -3.39 -9.45 -6.32
C LEU A 8 -3.58 -10.36 -7.55
N CYS A 9 -4.58 -10.09 -8.40
CA CYS A 9 -4.78 -10.84 -9.65
C CYS A 9 -3.55 -10.73 -10.56
N PHE A 10 -3.05 -9.51 -10.77
CA PHE A 10 -1.85 -9.28 -11.56
C PHE A 10 -0.63 -10.01 -10.97
N TRP A 11 -0.46 -9.98 -9.65
CA TRP A 11 0.61 -10.72 -9.00
C TRP A 11 0.52 -12.23 -9.25
N LEU A 12 -0.68 -12.82 -9.17
CA LEU A 12 -0.87 -14.26 -9.40
C LEU A 12 -0.47 -14.68 -10.82
N GLU A 13 -0.77 -13.84 -11.81
CA GLU A 13 -0.45 -14.10 -13.23
C GLU A 13 1.06 -13.98 -13.53
N TYR A 14 1.73 -12.96 -12.98
CA TYR A 14 3.09 -12.61 -13.40
C TYR A 14 4.20 -12.97 -12.39
N ARG A 15 3.87 -13.42 -11.18
CA ARG A 15 4.89 -13.79 -10.16
C ARG A 15 5.88 -14.85 -10.62
N GLY A 16 5.46 -15.76 -11.52
CA GLY A 16 6.33 -16.79 -12.09
C GLY A 16 7.40 -16.25 -13.05
N GLN A 17 7.22 -15.03 -13.55
CA GLN A 17 8.16 -14.32 -14.44
C GLN A 17 9.08 -13.37 -13.66
N GLY A 18 9.07 -13.45 -12.33
CA GLY A 18 9.87 -12.57 -11.45
C GLY A 18 9.26 -11.19 -11.20
N VAL A 19 8.08 -10.88 -11.76
CA VAL A 19 7.41 -9.59 -11.55
C VAL A 19 6.89 -9.48 -10.13
N LYS A 20 7.22 -8.36 -9.47
CA LYS A 20 6.72 -7.99 -8.14
C LYS A 20 5.57 -7.00 -8.28
N SER A 21 4.58 -7.15 -7.42
CA SER A 21 3.38 -6.31 -7.44
C SER A 21 2.95 -6.04 -6.01
N PHE A 22 2.63 -4.78 -5.72
CA PHE A 22 2.26 -4.31 -4.39
C PHE A 22 0.98 -3.50 -4.48
N ALA A 23 0.10 -3.64 -3.50
CA ALA A 23 -1.05 -2.75 -3.35
C ALA A 23 -0.70 -1.70 -2.29
N VAL A 24 -0.52 -0.44 -2.67
CA VAL A 24 -0.02 0.58 -1.73
C VAL A 24 -1.08 1.64 -1.48
N HIS A 25 -1.32 1.95 -0.20
CA HIS A 25 -1.99 3.17 0.20
C HIS A 25 -0.95 4.29 0.32
N PRO A 26 -1.02 5.35 -0.52
CA PRO A 26 0.04 6.35 -0.65
C PRO A 26 0.07 7.37 0.51
N GLY A 27 -0.78 7.22 1.53
CA GLY A 27 -0.91 8.20 2.61
C GLY A 27 -1.80 9.39 2.23
N ALA A 28 -2.17 10.17 3.25
CA ALA A 28 -2.97 11.38 3.07
C ALA A 28 -2.05 12.58 2.77
N VAL A 29 -1.64 12.71 1.51
CA VAL A 29 -0.80 13.81 1.00
C VAL A 29 -1.67 14.84 0.28
N LEU A 30 -1.44 16.13 0.54
CA LEU A 30 -2.06 17.21 -0.21
C LEU A 30 -1.34 17.35 -1.56
N THR A 31 -2.05 17.06 -2.63
CA THR A 31 -1.56 17.09 -4.02
C THR A 31 -2.51 17.95 -4.85
N ASP A 32 -2.09 18.37 -6.04
CA ASP A 32 -2.98 19.10 -6.96
C ASP A 32 -4.25 18.29 -7.27
N LEU A 33 -4.13 16.96 -7.39
CA LEU A 33 -5.27 16.07 -7.61
C LEU A 33 -6.21 16.00 -6.40
N SER A 34 -5.68 15.97 -5.18
CA SER A 34 -6.48 15.95 -3.94
C SER A 34 -6.95 17.36 -3.52
N SER A 35 -6.40 18.42 -4.10
CA SER A 35 -6.82 19.81 -3.83
C SER A 35 -8.28 20.06 -4.20
N GLY A 36 -8.76 19.45 -5.28
CA GLY A 36 -10.18 19.49 -5.66
C GLY A 36 -11.09 18.82 -4.63
N LEU A 37 -10.56 17.86 -3.86
CA LEU A 37 -11.25 17.18 -2.76
C LEU A 37 -11.34 18.07 -1.51
N ALA A 38 -10.40 19.00 -1.32
CA ALA A 38 -10.43 19.95 -0.20
C ALA A 38 -11.67 20.84 -0.24
N ASN A 39 -12.19 21.14 -1.45
CA ASN A 39 -13.43 21.88 -1.63
C ASN A 39 -14.69 21.12 -1.20
N TRP A 40 -14.61 19.78 -1.07
CA TRP A 40 -15.70 18.93 -0.59
C TRP A 40 -15.61 18.64 0.91
N LEU A 41 -14.50 18.98 1.56
CA LEU A 41 -14.35 18.83 3.01
C LEU A 41 -15.05 20.00 3.71
N PRO A 42 -15.79 19.75 4.81
CA PRO A 42 -16.42 20.81 5.59
C PRO A 42 -15.37 21.85 5.99
N ASN A 43 -15.60 23.11 5.62
CA ASN A 43 -14.74 24.26 5.91
C ASN A 43 -13.34 24.21 5.25
N GLY A 44 -13.15 23.48 4.16
CA GLY A 44 -11.87 23.46 3.44
C GLY A 44 -10.72 22.89 4.26
N LYS A 45 -11.01 22.05 5.27
CA LYS A 45 -10.02 21.53 6.21
C LYS A 45 -9.02 20.59 5.53
N THR A 46 -7.88 21.15 5.13
CA THR A 46 -6.72 20.41 4.62
C THR A 46 -5.94 19.69 5.72
N GLU A 47 -6.29 19.89 6.99
CA GLU A 47 -5.67 19.26 8.18
C GLU A 47 -5.71 17.72 8.16
N VAL A 48 -6.57 17.12 7.33
CA VAL A 48 -6.60 15.66 7.14
C VAL A 48 -5.40 15.13 6.34
N PHE A 49 -4.75 16.00 5.57
CA PHE A 49 -3.56 15.68 4.79
C PHE A 49 -2.30 15.93 5.63
N THR A 50 -2.02 14.99 6.53
CA THR A 50 -0.93 15.10 7.50
C THR A 50 0.40 14.54 6.98
N GLN A 51 0.40 13.84 5.84
CA GLN A 51 1.55 13.11 5.34
C GLN A 51 2.29 13.91 4.26
N SER A 52 3.62 13.77 4.22
CA SER A 52 4.45 14.39 3.19
C SER A 52 4.55 13.50 1.95
N SER A 53 4.80 14.12 0.79
CA SER A 53 5.01 13.38 -0.47
C SER A 53 6.27 12.52 -0.44
N GLU A 54 7.26 12.98 0.32
CA GLU A 54 8.54 12.33 0.55
C GLU A 54 8.33 10.98 1.22
N LEU A 55 7.45 10.89 2.23
CA LEU A 55 7.17 9.63 2.93
C LEU A 55 6.76 8.54 1.93
N SER A 56 5.80 8.83 1.05
CA SER A 56 5.34 7.89 0.03
C SER A 56 6.47 7.52 -0.94
N ALA A 57 7.24 8.52 -1.39
CA ALA A 57 8.37 8.30 -2.29
C ALA A 57 9.43 7.37 -1.69
N TRP A 58 9.82 7.60 -0.43
CA TRP A 58 10.77 6.74 0.28
C TRP A 58 10.27 5.31 0.42
N THR A 59 8.98 5.11 0.74
CA THR A 59 8.39 3.77 0.78
C THR A 59 8.49 3.07 -0.58
N TYR A 60 8.22 3.77 -1.69
CA TYR A 60 8.32 3.16 -3.03
C TYR A 60 9.75 2.78 -3.39
N VAL A 61 10.73 3.64 -3.09
CA VAL A 61 12.15 3.32 -3.30
C VAL A 61 12.53 2.06 -2.50
N ARG A 62 12.12 1.97 -1.24
CA ARG A 62 12.39 0.80 -0.41
C ARG A 62 11.72 -0.47 -0.95
N LEU A 63 10.45 -0.41 -1.33
CA LEU A 63 9.72 -1.55 -1.91
C LEU A 63 10.34 -2.03 -3.24
N THR A 64 10.86 -1.11 -4.04
CA THR A 64 11.46 -1.41 -5.35
C THR A 64 12.95 -1.76 -5.27
N SER A 65 13.59 -1.60 -4.11
CA SER A 65 15.00 -1.96 -3.88
C SER A 65 15.27 -3.48 -3.89
N GLY A 66 14.22 -4.31 -3.78
CA GLY A 66 14.30 -5.77 -3.68
C GLY A 66 14.44 -6.31 -2.25
N SER A 67 14.71 -5.48 -1.25
CA SER A 67 14.78 -5.92 0.15
C SER A 67 13.41 -6.40 0.67
N GLU A 68 12.33 -5.81 0.16
CA GLU A 68 10.96 -6.07 0.60
C GLU A 68 10.14 -6.95 -0.36
N ASP A 69 10.80 -7.74 -1.20
CA ASP A 69 10.17 -8.65 -2.16
C ASP A 69 9.14 -9.61 -1.53
N TRP A 70 9.31 -9.92 -0.25
CA TRP A 70 8.41 -10.75 0.54
C TRP A 70 7.03 -10.10 0.77
N LEU A 71 6.91 -8.78 0.61
CA LEU A 71 5.64 -8.04 0.61
C LEU A 71 4.91 -8.12 -0.75
N SER A 72 5.50 -8.72 -1.78
CA SER A 72 4.83 -8.85 -3.08
C SER A 72 3.51 -9.65 -2.94
N GLY A 73 2.47 -9.15 -3.60
CA GLY A 73 1.10 -9.65 -3.51
C GLY A 73 0.33 -9.19 -2.28
N ARG A 74 0.90 -8.29 -1.46
CA ARG A 74 0.30 -7.79 -0.22
C ARG A 74 0.00 -6.30 -0.29
N PHE A 75 -0.81 -5.85 0.67
CA PHE A 75 -1.17 -4.46 0.90
C PHE A 75 -0.19 -3.80 1.88
N VAL A 76 0.25 -2.60 1.54
CA VAL A 76 1.18 -1.78 2.33
C VAL A 76 0.57 -0.40 2.51
N ASP A 77 0.59 0.13 3.73
CA ASP A 77 0.31 1.54 4.00
C ASP A 77 1.64 2.26 4.21
N VAL A 78 1.86 3.38 3.52
CA VAL A 78 3.13 4.14 3.65
C VAL A 78 3.31 4.72 5.05
N THR A 79 2.25 4.84 5.84
CA THR A 79 2.33 5.29 7.23
C THR A 79 2.80 4.19 8.19
N ALA A 80 2.90 2.94 7.72
CA ALA A 80 3.46 1.85 8.50
C ALA A 80 4.99 1.90 8.47
N ASP A 81 5.61 1.74 9.63
CA ASP A 81 7.05 1.59 9.73
C ASP A 81 7.47 0.23 9.14
N LEU A 82 8.23 0.27 8.03
CA LEU A 82 8.67 -0.93 7.34
C LEU A 82 9.73 -1.73 8.12
N ASP A 83 10.50 -1.09 9.01
CA ASP A 83 11.46 -1.79 9.87
C ASP A 83 10.73 -2.56 10.98
N GLU A 84 9.72 -1.98 11.59
CA GLU A 84 8.84 -2.71 12.52
C GLU A 84 8.09 -3.84 11.82
N LEU A 85 7.64 -3.61 10.57
CA LEU A 85 6.98 -4.64 9.78
C LEU A 85 7.92 -5.80 9.44
N ALA A 86 9.19 -5.50 9.15
CA ALA A 86 10.21 -6.52 8.87
C ALA A 86 10.46 -7.44 10.07
N LYS A 87 10.33 -6.95 11.31
CA LYS A 87 10.40 -7.79 12.53
C LYS A 87 9.27 -8.82 12.59
N LEU A 88 8.14 -8.55 11.94
CA LEU A 88 6.99 -9.44 11.86
C LEU A 88 6.98 -10.31 10.59
N LYS A 89 8.02 -10.24 9.75
CA LYS A 89 8.10 -10.90 8.43
C LYS A 89 7.69 -12.37 8.47
N THR A 90 8.30 -13.16 9.36
CA THR A 90 8.02 -14.61 9.48
C THR A 90 6.54 -14.85 9.70
N LYS A 91 5.94 -14.16 10.67
CA LYS A 91 4.52 -14.28 11.00
C LYS A 91 3.62 -13.85 9.83
N ILE A 92 3.96 -12.77 9.14
CA ILE A 92 3.18 -12.26 7.99
C ILE A 92 3.20 -13.26 6.83
N VAL A 93 4.36 -13.87 6.56
CA VAL A 93 4.51 -14.85 5.48
C VAL A 93 3.78 -16.14 5.83
N GLU A 94 3.96 -16.68 7.03
CA GLU A 94 3.33 -17.92 7.49
C GLU A 94 1.80 -17.83 7.56
N GLN A 95 1.27 -16.71 8.05
CA GLN A 95 -0.17 -16.51 8.20
C GLN A 95 -0.84 -15.97 6.93
N ASP A 96 -0.05 -15.76 5.86
CA ASP A 96 -0.49 -15.14 4.62
C ASP A 96 -1.27 -13.82 4.84
N ALA A 97 -0.73 -13.00 5.76
CA ALA A 97 -1.33 -11.75 6.22
C ALA A 97 -1.12 -10.61 5.21
N LEU A 98 -1.78 -9.47 5.48
CA LEU A 98 -1.76 -8.25 4.66
C LEU A 98 -2.30 -8.45 3.23
N LYS A 99 -3.07 -9.51 2.97
CA LYS A 99 -3.77 -9.70 1.70
C LYS A 99 -5.21 -9.26 1.81
N ASN A 100 -5.69 -8.57 0.77
CA ASN A 100 -7.13 -8.33 0.64
C ASN A 100 -7.82 -9.64 0.22
N ARG A 101 -8.85 -10.04 0.96
CA ARG A 101 -9.68 -11.21 0.65
C ARG A 101 -11.12 -10.75 0.47
N LEU A 102 -11.77 -11.23 -0.59
CA LEU A 102 -13.21 -11.07 -0.76
C LEU A 102 -13.88 -12.29 -0.13
N ALA A 103 -14.79 -12.07 0.81
CA ALA A 103 -15.66 -13.12 1.32
C ALA A 103 -17.02 -12.98 0.65
N LEU A 104 -17.52 -14.08 0.06
CA LEU A 104 -18.92 -14.17 -0.35
C LEU A 104 -19.71 -14.79 0.81
N PRO A 105 -20.98 -14.37 1.02
CA PRO A 105 -21.85 -15.06 1.96
C PRO A 105 -21.98 -16.53 1.58
N VAL A 106 -21.89 -17.41 2.58
CA VAL A 106 -22.18 -18.84 2.47
C VAL A 106 -23.68 -19.10 2.47
#